data_AF-A0A2T6NAH9-F1
#
_entry.id   AF-A0A2T6NAH9-F1
#
_cell.length_a   1.000
_cell.length_b   1.000
_cell.length_c   1.000
_cell.angle_alpha   90.00
_cell.angle_beta   90.00
_cell.angle_gamma   90.00
#
_symmetry.space_group_name_H-M   'P 1'
#
loop_
_entity.id
_entity.type
_entity.pdbx_description
1 polymer ?
#
loop_
_entity_poly.entity_id
_entity_poly.type
_entity_poly.pdbx_seq_one_letter_code
_entity_poly.pdbx_strand_id
1 'polypeptide(L)'
;MIRIDWDNKFEVGHERIDFEHRVFLNLIRTISEEMETHGNRERILRLLAELAKYAEFHFLSEENEMLRVDYPEYNEHHHEHERLLAKFTDMTAQFRYGTIPSDSIIEFIFSWFAIHTTQVDKRLGKYIQQYEKPQ
;
A
#
# COMPACT_ATOMS: atom_id res chain seq x y z
N MET A 1 15.03 10.77 8.16
CA MET A 1 14.05 9.93 7.45
C MET A 1 12.68 10.58 7.52
N ILE A 2 11.72 10.12 6.71
CA ILE A 2 10.38 10.72 6.60
C ILE A 2 9.52 10.34 7.80
N ARG A 3 8.66 11.27 8.25
CA ARG A 3 7.71 11.01 9.33
C ARG A 3 6.48 10.27 8.77
N ILE A 4 6.26 9.05 9.25
CA ILE A 4 5.19 8.17 8.78
C ILE A 4 4.13 8.03 9.88
N ASP A 5 3.10 8.87 9.80
CA ASP A 5 1.96 8.86 10.73
C ASP A 5 0.65 8.68 9.97
N TRP A 6 -0.33 8.07 10.64
CA TRP A 6 -1.69 8.03 10.13
C TRP A 6 -2.27 9.44 10.00
N ASP A 7 -2.96 9.67 8.90
CA ASP A 7 -3.68 10.91 8.59
C ASP A 7 -5.05 10.52 8.05
N ASN A 8 -6.11 11.19 8.51
CA ASN A 8 -7.48 10.92 8.09
C ASN A 8 -7.67 11.06 6.57
N LYS A 9 -6.75 11.72 5.85
CA LYS A 9 -6.79 11.74 4.39
C LYS A 9 -6.63 10.36 3.75
N PHE A 10 -6.08 9.36 4.45
CA PHE A 10 -5.95 7.98 3.98
C PHE A 10 -7.24 7.17 4.15
N GLU A 11 -8.26 7.75 4.81
CA GLU A 11 -9.57 7.13 4.87
C GLU A 11 -10.32 7.29 3.54
N VAL A 12 -10.88 6.17 3.08
CA VAL A 12 -11.79 6.10 1.93
C VAL A 12 -13.24 6.02 2.39
N GLY A 13 -13.47 5.81 3.69
CA GLY A 13 -14.79 5.72 4.31
C GLY A 13 -15.46 4.38 4.08
N HIS A 14 -14.67 3.31 4.05
CA HIS A 14 -15.11 1.92 4.02
C HIS A 14 -14.31 1.17 5.07
N GLU A 15 -14.98 0.76 6.17
CA GLU A 15 -14.35 0.30 7.42
C GLU A 15 -13.25 -0.74 7.20
N ARG A 16 -13.51 -1.71 6.32
CA ARG A 16 -12.58 -2.79 6.01
C ARG A 16 -11.32 -2.30 5.30
N ILE A 17 -11.47 -1.42 4.32
CA ILE A 17 -10.34 -0.85 3.56
C ILE A 17 -9.54 0.08 4.46
N ASP A 18 -10.21 0.92 5.25
CA ASP A 18 -9.57 1.83 6.19
C ASP A 18 -8.76 1.08 7.26
N PHE A 19 -9.27 -0.06 7.74
CA PHE A 19 -8.52 -0.94 8.63
C PHE A 19 -7.27 -1.51 7.95
N GLU A 20 -7.40 -2.00 6.72
CA GLU A 20 -6.28 -2.55 5.96
C GLU A 20 -5.20 -1.49 5.67
N HIS A 21 -5.58 -0.27 5.30
CA HIS A 21 -4.66 0.86 5.15
C HIS A 21 -3.86 1.16 6.43
N ARG A 22 -4.50 1.10 7.60
CA ARG A 22 -3.83 1.34 8.89
C ARG A 22 -2.77 0.28 9.17
N VAL A 23 -3.07 -0.99 8.89
CA VAL A 23 -2.12 -2.10 9.03
C VAL A 23 -0.98 -1.94 8.01
N PHE A 24 -1.29 -1.60 6.76
CA PHE A 24 -0.29 -1.32 5.72
C PHE A 24 0.68 -0.24 6.19
N LEU A 25 0.16 0.93 6.60
CA LEU A 25 1.00 2.05 7.03
C LEU A 25 1.84 1.70 8.26
N ASN A 26 1.32 0.88 9.18
CA ASN A 26 2.08 0.41 10.33
C ASN A 26 3.28 -0.48 9.92
N LEU A 27 3.13 -1.33 8.90
CA LEU A 27 4.24 -2.11 8.36
C LEU A 27 5.29 -1.20 7.72
N ILE A 28 4.85 -0.20 6.95
CA ILE A 28 5.75 0.80 6.34
C ILE A 28 6.54 1.54 7.43
N ARG A 29 5.86 2.00 8.48
CA ARG A 29 6.49 2.66 9.62
C ARG A 29 7.52 1.75 10.30
N THR A 30 7.17 0.50 10.56
CA THR A 30 8.08 -0.49 11.18
C THR A 30 9.35 -0.66 10.34
N ILE A 31 9.21 -0.73 9.01
CA ILE A 31 10.37 -0.82 8.10
C ILE A 31 11.23 0.45 8.21
N SER A 32 10.62 1.63 8.23
CA SER A 32 11.34 2.91 8.38
C SER A 32 12.15 2.95 9.68
N GLU A 33 11.55 2.60 10.82
CA GLU A 33 12.22 2.60 12.13
C GLU A 33 13.40 1.61 12.18
N GLU A 34 13.26 0.46 11.53
CA GLU A 34 14.33 -0.52 11.40
C GLU A 34 15.49 -0.05 10.52
N MET A 35 15.19 0.74 9.48
CA MET A 35 16.22 1.38 8.66
C MET A 35 16.95 2.49 9.43
N GLU A 36 16.25 3.28 10.25
CA GLU A 36 16.85 4.37 11.06
C GLU A 36 17.82 3.85 12.13
N THR A 37 17.49 2.73 12.75
CA THR A 37 18.28 2.17 13.87
C THR A 37 19.48 1.34 13.41
N HIS A 38 19.87 1.43 12.14
CA HIS A 38 20.87 0.57 11.49
C HIS A 38 20.56 -0.92 11.67
N GLY A 39 19.28 -1.28 11.54
CA GLY A 39 18.79 -2.64 11.68
C GLY A 39 19.49 -3.61 10.74
N ASN A 40 19.49 -4.89 11.13
CA ASN A 40 20.09 -5.95 10.33
C ASN A 40 19.40 -6.02 8.94
N ARG A 41 20.18 -5.95 7.86
CA ARG A 41 19.70 -6.02 6.47
C ARG A 41 18.78 -7.21 6.20
N GLU A 42 19.07 -8.37 6.77
CA GLU A 42 18.22 -9.56 6.65
C GLU A 42 16.85 -9.37 7.33
N ARG A 43 16.79 -8.63 8.43
CA ARG A 43 15.53 -8.27 9.08
C ARG A 43 14.72 -7.32 8.21
N ILE A 44 15.35 -6.29 7.64
CA ILE A 44 14.70 -5.36 6.71
C ILE A 44 14.15 -6.13 5.50
N LEU A 45 14.93 -7.05 4.91
CA LEU A 45 14.49 -7.87 3.79
C LEU A 45 13.29 -8.78 4.13
N ARG A 46 13.22 -9.30 5.37
CA ARG A 46 12.05 -10.04 5.84
C ARG A 46 10.82 -9.16 5.95
N LEU A 47 10.96 -7.95 6.50
CA LEU A 47 9.84 -7.00 6.61
C LEU A 47 9.36 -6.52 5.24
N LEU A 48 10.27 -6.30 4.28
CA LEU A 48 9.90 -5.98 2.90
C LEU A 48 9.12 -7.14 2.23
N ALA A 49 9.50 -8.39 2.50
CA ALA A 49 8.76 -9.55 2.01
C ALA A 49 7.37 -9.68 2.67
N GLU A 50 7.26 -9.37 3.97
CA GLU A 50 5.98 -9.29 4.68
C GLU A 50 5.09 -8.21 4.09
N LEU A 51 5.64 -7.02 3.83
CA LEU A 51 4.92 -5.93 3.19
C LEU A 51 4.42 -6.30 1.79
N ALA A 52 5.23 -6.99 0.99
CA ALA A 52 4.82 -7.46 -0.35
C ALA A 52 3.61 -8.38 -0.26
N LYS A 53 3.63 -9.32 0.69
CA LYS A 53 2.52 -10.25 0.91
C LYS A 53 1.27 -9.55 1.45
N TYR A 54 1.45 -8.56 2.33
CA TYR A 54 0.35 -7.75 2.80
C TYR A 54 -0.28 -6.90 1.69
N ALA A 55 0.54 -6.33 0.80
CA ALA A 55 0.08 -5.59 -0.37
C ALA A 55 -0.74 -6.47 -1.32
N GLU A 56 -0.24 -7.67 -1.66
CA GLU A 56 -0.99 -8.66 -2.46
C GLU A 56 -2.36 -8.99 -1.84
N PHE A 57 -2.39 -9.23 -0.53
CA PHE A 57 -3.62 -9.50 0.20
C PHE A 57 -4.60 -8.32 0.15
N HIS A 58 -4.11 -7.11 0.44
CA HIS A 58 -4.92 -5.90 0.45
C HIS A 58 -5.49 -5.58 -0.94
N PHE A 59 -4.69 -5.68 -1.99
CA PHE A 59 -5.16 -5.47 -3.37
C PHE A 59 -6.23 -6.48 -3.77
N LEU A 60 -6.03 -7.77 -3.49
CA LEU A 60 -7.04 -8.78 -3.74
C LEU A 60 -8.33 -8.51 -2.94
N SER A 61 -8.17 -8.06 -1.70
CA SER A 61 -9.26 -7.67 -0.82
C SER A 61 -10.10 -6.52 -1.40
N GLU A 62 -9.46 -5.45 -1.91
CA GLU A 62 -10.13 -4.33 -2.57
C GLU A 62 -10.75 -4.74 -3.90
N GLU A 63 -10.04 -5.51 -4.70
CA GLU A 63 -10.53 -6.02 -5.98
C GLU A 63 -11.79 -6.85 -5.83
N ASN A 64 -11.90 -7.62 -4.74
CA ASN A 64 -13.14 -8.33 -4.41
C ASN A 64 -14.30 -7.37 -4.09
N GLU A 65 -14.06 -6.22 -3.45
CA GLU A 65 -15.10 -5.19 -3.29
C GLU A 65 -15.46 -4.57 -4.63
N MET A 66 -14.46 -4.23 -5.45
CA MET A 66 -14.68 -3.66 -6.79
C MET A 66 -15.58 -4.58 -7.63
N LEU A 67 -15.31 -5.88 -7.63
CA LEU A 67 -16.12 -6.88 -8.34
C LEU A 67 -17.53 -7.00 -7.74
N ARG A 68 -17.67 -6.94 -6.41
CA ARG A 68 -18.98 -7.02 -5.73
C ARG A 68 -19.93 -5.88 -6.12
N VAL A 69 -19.39 -4.69 -6.36
CA VAL A 69 -20.17 -3.49 -6.68
C VAL A 69 -20.15 -3.13 -8.17
N ASP A 70 -19.64 -4.01 -9.04
CA ASP A 70 -19.49 -3.74 -10.48
C ASP A 70 -18.73 -2.42 -10.77
N TYR A 71 -17.62 -2.19 -10.05
CA TYR A 71 -16.86 -0.95 -10.13
C TYR A 71 -16.32 -0.69 -11.55
N PRO A 72 -16.70 0.42 -12.22
CA PRO A 72 -16.37 0.65 -13.63
C PRO A 72 -14.87 0.76 -13.95
N GLU A 73 -14.07 1.24 -12.99
CA GLU A 73 -12.62 1.45 -13.16
C GLU A 73 -11.79 0.23 -12.71
N TYR A 74 -12.41 -0.94 -12.45
CA TYR A 74 -11.74 -2.15 -11.95
C TYR A 74 -10.45 -2.48 -12.72
N ASN A 75 -10.51 -2.53 -14.05
CA ASN A 75 -9.36 -2.90 -14.86
C ASN A 75 -8.20 -1.91 -14.68
N GLU A 76 -8.49 -0.60 -14.65
CA GLU A 76 -7.44 0.41 -14.47
C GLU A 76 -6.81 0.31 -13.07
N HIS A 77 -7.64 0.17 -12.04
CA HIS A 77 -7.18 0.01 -10.64
C HIS A 77 -6.31 -1.26 -10.48
N HIS A 78 -6.76 -2.40 -11.02
CA HIS A 78 -5.99 -3.65 -11.00
C HIS A 78 -4.62 -3.52 -11.69
N HIS A 79 -4.55 -2.85 -12.85
CA HIS A 79 -3.28 -2.62 -13.54
C HIS A 79 -2.34 -1.72 -12.74
N GLU A 80 -2.87 -0.76 -11.98
CA GLU A 80 -2.06 0.00 -11.03
C GLU A 80 -1.47 -0.95 -9.99
N HIS A 81 -2.28 -1.79 -9.32
CA HIS A 81 -1.77 -2.78 -8.34
C HIS A 81 -0.63 -3.64 -8.90
N GLU A 82 -0.78 -4.18 -10.10
CA GLU A 82 0.26 -4.99 -10.75
C GLU A 82 1.56 -4.20 -10.97
N ARG A 83 1.47 -2.96 -11.48
CA ARG A 83 2.63 -2.08 -11.69
C ARG A 83 3.37 -1.81 -10.38
N LEU A 84 2.63 -1.66 -9.30
CA LEU A 84 3.16 -1.31 -7.98
C LEU A 84 3.88 -2.50 -7.36
N LEU A 85 3.30 -3.70 -7.41
CA LEU A 85 3.96 -4.94 -6.98
C LEU A 85 5.23 -5.21 -7.80
N ALA A 86 5.16 -5.04 -9.13
CA ALA A 86 6.30 -5.23 -10.00
C ALA A 86 7.44 -4.26 -9.65
N LYS A 87 7.12 -2.97 -9.45
CA LYS A 87 8.12 -1.97 -9.09
C LYS A 87 8.68 -2.20 -7.69
N PHE A 88 7.84 -2.59 -6.73
CA PHE A 88 8.28 -2.89 -5.37
C PHE A 88 9.22 -4.10 -5.33
N THR A 89 8.94 -5.12 -6.13
CA THR A 89 9.79 -6.31 -6.28
C THR A 89 11.16 -5.95 -6.85
N ASP A 90 11.19 -5.14 -7.92
CA ASP A 90 12.43 -4.62 -8.53
C ASP A 90 13.27 -3.84 -7.51
N MET A 91 12.66 -2.89 -6.79
CA MET A 91 13.36 -2.10 -5.77
C MET A 91 13.85 -2.95 -4.60
N THR A 92 13.09 -3.96 -4.16
CA THR A 92 13.52 -4.89 -3.12
C THR A 92 14.73 -5.72 -3.57
N ALA A 93 14.78 -6.14 -4.83
CA ALA A 93 15.95 -6.82 -5.40
C ALA A 93 17.17 -5.89 -5.45
N GLN A 94 17.00 -4.66 -5.92
CA GLN A 94 18.06 -3.64 -5.93
C GLN A 94 18.59 -3.35 -4.52
N PHE A 95 17.68 -3.20 -3.54
CA PHE A 95 18.06 -3.04 -2.15
C PHE A 95 18.85 -4.25 -1.65
N ARG A 96 18.40 -5.49 -1.93
CA ARG A 96 19.10 -6.73 -1.56
C ARG A 96 20.54 -6.76 -2.09
N TYR A 97 20.76 -6.38 -3.35
CA TYR A 97 22.09 -6.35 -3.97
C TYR A 97 22.91 -5.09 -3.65
N GLY A 98 22.31 -4.12 -2.95
CA GLY A 98 23.01 -2.91 -2.49
C GLY A 98 23.20 -1.87 -3.59
N THR A 99 22.38 -1.93 -4.63
CA THR A 99 22.42 -0.97 -5.75
C THR A 99 21.60 0.29 -5.47
N ILE A 100 20.76 0.28 -4.44
CA ILE A 100 20.04 1.45 -3.93
C ILE A 100 20.14 1.55 -2.39
N PRO A 101 20.08 2.76 -1.82
CA PRO A 101 20.02 2.94 -0.37
C PRO A 101 18.64 2.57 0.19
N SER A 102 18.58 2.33 1.50
CA SER A 102 17.33 2.10 2.24
C SER A 102 16.31 3.24 2.08
N ASP A 103 16.81 4.46 2.02
CA ASP A 103 15.95 5.66 1.95
C ASP A 103 15.13 5.69 0.66
N SER A 104 15.71 5.24 -0.46
CA SER A 104 15.00 5.18 -1.75
C SER A 104 13.82 4.21 -1.74
N ILE A 105 13.94 3.07 -1.06
CA ILE A 105 12.85 2.09 -1.00
C ILE A 105 11.73 2.55 -0.08
N ILE A 106 12.05 3.13 1.08
CA ILE A 106 11.02 3.63 2.00
C ILE A 106 10.27 4.85 1.44
N GLU A 107 10.98 5.76 0.77
CA GLU A 107 10.36 6.90 0.07
C GLU A 107 9.41 6.43 -1.03
N PHE A 108 9.81 5.44 -1.83
CA PHE A 108 8.94 4.86 -2.85
C PHE A 108 7.68 4.25 -2.23
N ILE A 109 7.82 3.36 -1.25
CA ILE A 109 6.68 2.66 -0.63
C ILE A 109 5.68 3.68 -0.04
N PHE A 110 6.17 4.63 0.76
CA PHE A 110 5.30 5.61 1.40
C PHE A 110 4.66 6.57 0.40
N SER A 111 5.43 7.07 -0.57
CA SER A 111 4.87 7.93 -1.61
C SER A 111 3.80 7.21 -2.41
N TRP A 112 4.05 5.95 -2.74
CA TRP A 112 3.08 5.14 -3.45
C TRP A 112 1.80 4.96 -2.61
N PHE A 113 1.91 4.47 -1.37
CA PHE A 113 0.78 4.30 -0.46
C PHE A 113 -0.02 5.60 -0.34
N ALA A 114 0.65 6.74 -0.10
CA ALA A 114 -0.02 8.02 0.08
C ALA A 114 -0.74 8.49 -1.19
N ILE A 115 -0.15 8.30 -2.37
CA ILE A 115 -0.78 8.69 -3.64
C ILE A 115 -1.97 7.77 -3.95
N HIS A 116 -1.79 6.45 -3.84
CA HIS A 116 -2.80 5.45 -4.19
C HIS A 116 -4.04 5.60 -3.32
N THR A 117 -3.87 5.59 -1.99
CA THR A 117 -4.97 5.76 -1.02
C THR A 117 -5.73 7.08 -1.17
N THR A 118 -5.02 8.18 -1.47
CA THR A 118 -5.65 9.51 -1.56
C THR A 118 -6.26 9.83 -2.93
N GLN A 119 -5.89 9.11 -3.99
CA GLN A 119 -6.34 9.41 -5.35
C GLN A 119 -7.16 8.29 -5.98
N VAL A 120 -6.73 7.04 -5.83
CA VAL A 120 -7.35 5.86 -6.46
C VAL A 120 -8.40 5.28 -5.51
N ASP A 121 -8.01 4.85 -4.32
CA ASP A 121 -8.92 4.13 -3.40
C ASP A 121 -10.03 5.02 -2.88
N LYS A 122 -9.79 6.34 -2.79
CA LYS A 122 -10.86 7.31 -2.50
C LYS A 122 -11.97 7.35 -3.54
N ARG A 123 -11.70 7.03 -4.81
CA ARG A 123 -12.76 6.92 -5.83
C ARG A 123 -13.58 5.66 -5.61
N LEU A 124 -12.92 4.55 -5.29
CA LEU A 124 -13.57 3.30 -4.91
C LEU A 124 -14.46 3.48 -3.68
N GLY A 125 -13.94 4.05 -2.58
CA GLY A 125 -14.72 4.27 -1.36
C GLY A 125 -15.96 5.13 -1.58
N LYS A 126 -15.85 6.21 -2.38
CA LYS A 126 -17.00 7.02 -2.79
C LYS A 126 -18.02 6.22 -3.59
N TYR A 127 -17.57 5.36 -4.49
CA TYR A 127 -18.44 4.53 -5.31
C TYR A 127 -19.19 3.50 -4.45
N ILE A 128 -18.49 2.77 -3.56
CA ILE A 128 -19.10 1.81 -2.64
C ILE A 128 -20.20 2.50 -1.80
N GLN A 129 -19.89 3.66 -1.22
CA GLN A 129 -20.88 4.43 -0.44
C GLN A 129 -22.11 4.84 -1.26
N GLN A 130 -21.97 5.08 -2.56
CA GLN A 130 -23.11 5.40 -3.42
C GLN A 130 -23.92 4.14 -3.76
N TYR A 131 -23.24 3.03 -4.02
CA TYR A 131 -23.85 1.74 -4.33
C TYR A 131 -24.68 1.19 -3.15
N GLU A 132 -24.23 1.40 -1.92
CA GLU A 132 -24.88 0.87 -0.71
C GLU A 132 -26.01 1.73 -0.14
N LYS A 133 -26.25 2.92 -0.71
CA LYS A 133 -27.38 3.76 -0.27
C LYS A 133 -28.71 3.06 -0.54
N PRO A 134 -29.62 2.98 0.45
CA PRO A 134 -30.98 2.52 0.20
C PRO A 134 -31.64 3.38 -0.88
N GLN A 135 -32.31 2.74 -1.85
CA GLN A 135 -33.13 3.43 -2.85
C GLN A 135 -34.36 4.09 -2.20
#